data_AF-A0A257YGG5-F1
#
_entry.id   AF-A0A257YGG5-F1
#
_cell.length_a   1.000
_cell.length_b   1.000
_cell.length_c   1.000
_cell.angle_alpha   90.00
_cell.angle_beta   90.00
_cell.angle_gamma   90.00
#
_symmetry.space_group_name_H-M   'P 1'
#
loop_
_entity.id
_entity.type
_entity.pdbx_description
1 polymer ?
#
loop_
_entity_poly.entity_id
_entity_poly.type
_entity_poly.pdbx_seq_one_letter_code
_entity_poly.pdbx_strand_id
1 'polypeptide(L)'
;MKLRIAIAVIAVASLAGCQPAEAPAPEAQADAAGLTRLPVSLNAAMVGMVDHSADYLFALGNGDLPRNDNDWHLVTSSAYEMMLGGAVIQVPGSGQFDREWTANPEWQTLARDLTTIGAQALALSESKSTDVDEWRKVGDRLIQNCLACHAKFKPEIPSDGVLRGSTERQSRGISIFGY
;
A
#
# COMPACT_ATOMS: atom_id res chain seq x y z
N MET A 1 77.13 -21.10 36.51
CA MET A 1 76.06 -21.87 37.20
C MET A 1 74.99 -22.19 36.18
N LYS A 2 74.56 -23.46 36.13
CA LYS A 2 73.76 -24.08 35.07
C LYS A 2 72.29 -23.64 35.15
N LEU A 3 71.65 -23.31 34.03
CA LEU A 3 70.25 -23.72 33.80
C LEU A 3 69.93 -23.80 32.31
N ARG A 4 69.47 -24.99 31.92
CA ARG A 4 69.16 -25.43 30.56
C ARG A 4 67.72 -25.00 30.24
N ILE A 5 67.52 -24.21 29.18
CA ILE A 5 66.18 -23.94 28.64
C ILE A 5 65.99 -24.88 27.44
N ALA A 6 65.13 -25.87 27.62
CA ALA A 6 64.71 -26.78 26.57
C ALA A 6 63.75 -26.05 25.64
N ILE A 7 64.17 -25.83 24.38
CA ILE A 7 63.28 -25.33 23.34
C ILE A 7 62.65 -26.58 22.69
N ALA A 8 61.37 -26.79 22.98
CA ALA A 8 60.55 -27.79 22.31
C ALA A 8 60.24 -27.29 20.89
N VAL A 9 60.81 -27.96 19.88
CA VAL A 9 60.45 -27.77 18.48
C VAL A 9 59.10 -28.44 18.24
N ILE A 10 58.04 -27.64 18.16
CA ILE A 10 56.72 -28.11 17.73
C ILE A 10 56.71 -28.08 16.20
N ALA A 11 56.83 -29.26 15.59
CA ALA A 11 56.62 -29.47 14.16
C ALA A 11 55.11 -29.37 13.87
N VAL A 12 54.70 -28.31 13.16
CA VAL A 12 53.34 -28.16 12.64
C VAL A 12 53.21 -29.06 11.42
N ALA A 13 52.52 -30.20 11.58
CA ALA A 13 52.14 -31.07 10.47
C ALA A 13 50.92 -30.46 9.75
N SER A 14 51.14 -29.93 8.56
CA SER A 14 50.10 -29.47 7.64
C SER A 14 49.31 -30.66 7.12
N LEU A 15 48.19 -31.00 7.75
CA LEU A 15 47.19 -31.89 7.18
C LEU A 15 46.44 -31.12 6.09
N ALA A 16 46.91 -31.26 4.85
CA ALA A 16 46.14 -30.92 3.66
C ALA A 16 44.94 -31.88 3.56
N GLY A 17 43.81 -31.49 4.16
CA GLY A 17 42.54 -32.19 4.01
C GLY A 17 41.96 -31.94 2.62
N CYS A 18 41.97 -32.96 1.76
CA CYS A 18 41.13 -33.01 0.57
C CYS A 18 39.67 -33.16 1.00
N GLN A 19 38.95 -32.04 1.17
CA GLN A 19 37.49 -32.09 1.17
C GLN A 19 37.00 -32.15 -0.28
N PRO A 20 36.17 -33.13 -0.67
CA PRO A 20 35.44 -33.04 -1.92
C PRO A 20 34.54 -31.80 -1.85
N ALA A 21 34.61 -30.96 -2.88
CA ALA A 21 33.73 -29.82 -3.01
C ALA A 21 32.29 -30.34 -3.08
N GLU A 22 31.51 -30.07 -2.03
CA GLU A 22 30.09 -30.35 -2.02
C GLU A 22 29.45 -29.51 -3.12
N ALA A 23 28.81 -30.17 -4.08
CA ALA A 23 28.05 -29.48 -5.10
C ALA A 23 27.00 -28.61 -4.39
N PRO A 24 26.84 -27.33 -4.76
CA PRO A 24 25.83 -26.50 -4.14
C PRO A 24 24.47 -27.20 -4.29
N ALA A 25 23.83 -27.46 -3.15
CA ALA A 25 22.46 -27.93 -3.14
C ALA A 25 21.62 -26.97 -4.00
N PRO A 26 20.71 -27.47 -4.84
CA PRO A 26 19.83 -26.59 -5.60
C PRO A 26 19.11 -25.71 -4.58
N GLU A 27 19.40 -24.42 -4.62
CA GLU A 27 18.66 -23.41 -3.86
C GLU A 27 17.20 -23.62 -4.27
N ALA A 28 16.38 -24.08 -3.31
CA ALA A 28 14.95 -24.04 -3.50
C ALA A 28 14.61 -22.56 -3.67
N GLN A 29 14.40 -22.12 -4.90
CA GLN A 29 13.65 -20.90 -5.17
C GLN A 29 12.30 -21.12 -4.47
N ALA A 30 12.18 -20.55 -3.28
CA ALA A 30 10.87 -20.29 -2.72
C ALA A 30 10.22 -19.33 -3.70
N ASP A 31 9.39 -19.85 -4.60
CA ASP A 31 8.38 -19.05 -5.26
C ASP A 31 7.66 -18.32 -4.13
N ALA A 32 7.91 -17.02 -3.99
CA ALA A 32 7.13 -16.18 -3.12
C ALA A 32 5.72 -16.26 -3.69
N ALA A 33 4.91 -17.18 -3.15
CA ALA A 33 3.55 -17.39 -3.58
C ALA A 33 2.83 -16.05 -3.36
N GLY A 34 2.66 -15.30 -4.45
CA GLY A 34 1.99 -14.01 -4.41
C GLY A 34 0.60 -14.18 -3.84
N LEU A 35 0.06 -13.13 -3.21
CA LEU A 35 -1.30 -13.15 -2.70
C LEU A 35 -2.26 -13.40 -3.88
N THR A 36 -2.83 -14.60 -3.97
CA THR A 36 -3.71 -15.00 -5.07
C THR A 36 -5.18 -14.71 -4.77
N ARG A 37 -5.52 -14.46 -3.50
CA ARG A 37 -6.87 -14.11 -3.07
C ARG A 37 -6.88 -13.28 -1.79
N LEU A 38 -7.74 -12.26 -1.73
CA LEU A 38 -8.01 -11.52 -0.50
C LEU A 38 -8.95 -12.30 0.44
N PRO A 39 -8.83 -12.13 1.77
CA PRO A 39 -9.73 -12.74 2.74
C PRO A 39 -11.10 -12.04 2.85
N VAL A 40 -11.29 -10.94 2.12
CA VAL A 40 -12.53 -10.12 2.09
C VAL A 40 -12.95 -9.86 0.64
N SER A 41 -14.14 -9.32 0.41
CA SER A 41 -14.56 -8.90 -0.93
C SER A 41 -13.85 -7.62 -1.36
N LEU A 42 -13.74 -7.40 -2.67
CA LEU A 42 -13.24 -6.13 -3.21
C LEU A 42 -14.09 -4.95 -2.76
N ASN A 43 -15.42 -5.12 -2.62
CA ASN A 43 -16.28 -4.05 -2.07
C ASN A 43 -15.89 -3.70 -0.62
N ALA A 44 -15.59 -4.70 0.23
CA ALA A 44 -15.14 -4.45 1.59
C ALA A 44 -13.76 -3.75 1.62
N ALA A 45 -12.81 -4.17 0.76
CA ALA A 45 -11.52 -3.49 0.62
C ALA A 45 -11.68 -2.05 0.12
N MET A 46 -12.57 -1.81 -0.86
CA MET A 46 -12.84 -0.50 -1.41
C MET A 46 -13.43 0.44 -0.35
N VAL A 47 -14.45 0.01 0.40
CA VAL A 47 -15.09 0.84 1.44
C VAL A 47 -14.17 1.04 2.64
N GLY A 48 -13.49 -0.02 3.09
CA GLY A 48 -12.67 0.02 4.30
C GLY A 48 -11.33 0.72 4.14
N MET A 49 -10.80 0.79 2.92
CA MET A 49 -9.49 1.37 2.64
C MET A 49 -9.60 2.54 1.66
N VAL A 50 -9.99 2.30 0.40
CA VAL A 50 -9.94 3.33 -0.65
C VAL A 50 -10.87 4.52 -0.33
N ASP A 51 -12.12 4.25 0.01
CA ASP A 51 -13.09 5.29 0.38
C ASP A 51 -12.68 6.00 1.67
N HIS A 52 -12.15 5.24 2.65
CA HIS A 52 -11.61 5.81 3.88
C HIS A 52 -10.52 6.85 3.62
N SER A 53 -9.51 6.46 2.86
CA SER A 53 -8.37 7.31 2.58
C SER A 53 -8.75 8.49 1.68
N ALA A 54 -9.67 8.29 0.74
CA ALA A 54 -10.13 9.34 -0.18
C ALA A 54 -10.69 10.57 0.55
N ASP A 55 -11.40 10.39 1.67
CA ASP A 55 -11.93 11.49 2.46
C ASP A 55 -10.85 12.49 2.90
N TYR A 56 -9.71 11.99 3.37
CA TYR A 56 -8.61 12.85 3.80
C TYR A 56 -7.99 13.59 2.62
N LEU A 57 -7.89 12.96 1.45
CA LEU A 57 -7.34 13.61 0.26
C LEU A 57 -8.30 14.69 -0.28
N PHE A 58 -9.61 14.42 -0.28
CA PHE A 58 -10.63 15.39 -0.69
C PHE A 58 -10.73 16.58 0.26
N ALA A 59 -10.55 16.37 1.57
CA ALA A 59 -10.57 17.45 2.56
C ALA A 59 -9.57 18.56 2.20
N LEU A 60 -8.35 18.20 1.80
CA LEU A 60 -7.32 19.18 1.45
C LEU A 60 -7.64 19.94 0.16
N GLY A 61 -8.17 19.28 -0.87
CA GLY A 61 -8.62 19.94 -2.11
C GLY A 61 -9.81 20.88 -1.89
N ASN A 62 -10.58 20.65 -0.83
CA ASN A 62 -11.68 21.49 -0.36
C ASN A 62 -11.23 22.58 0.63
N GLY A 63 -9.93 22.67 0.94
CA GLY A 63 -9.37 23.69 1.82
C GLY A 63 -9.44 23.39 3.32
N ASP A 64 -9.86 22.19 3.72
CA ASP A 64 -9.73 21.72 5.11
C ASP A 64 -8.29 21.23 5.30
N LEU A 65 -7.40 22.14 5.72
CA LEU A 65 -5.98 21.89 5.83
C LEU A 65 -5.61 21.31 7.21
N PRO A 66 -4.63 20.37 7.27
CA PRO A 66 -4.03 19.91 8.51
C PRO A 66 -3.49 21.06 9.37
N ARG A 67 -3.73 21.02 10.68
CA ARG A 67 -3.37 22.11 11.61
C ARG A 67 -2.10 21.85 12.39
N ASN A 68 -1.69 20.59 12.48
CA ASN A 68 -0.55 20.13 13.25
C ASN A 68 0.03 18.86 12.62
N ASP A 69 1.13 18.37 13.20
CA ASP A 69 1.85 17.20 12.67
C ASP A 69 1.03 15.91 12.74
N ASN A 70 0.17 15.76 13.74
CA ASN A 70 -0.72 14.60 13.82
C ASN A 70 -1.74 14.60 12.68
N ASP A 71 -2.31 15.76 12.34
CA ASP A 71 -3.20 15.89 11.18
C ASP A 71 -2.46 15.53 9.88
N TRP A 72 -1.20 15.96 9.72
CA TRP A 72 -0.36 15.58 8.58
C TRP A 72 -0.06 14.08 8.53
N HIS A 73 0.13 13.43 9.68
CA HIS A 73 0.30 11.98 9.75
C HIS A 73 -0.94 11.23 9.28
N LEU A 74 -2.16 11.75 9.55
CA LEU A 74 -3.39 11.17 9.01
C LEU A 74 -3.41 11.24 7.49
N VAL A 75 -3.11 12.41 6.89
CA VAL A 75 -3.03 12.57 5.43
C VAL A 75 -1.98 11.64 4.82
N THR A 76 -0.81 11.56 5.44
CA THR A 76 0.28 10.69 4.99
C THR A 76 -0.13 9.22 5.04
N SER A 77 -0.78 8.80 6.12
CA SER A 77 -1.30 7.43 6.26
C SER A 77 -2.35 7.12 5.19
N SER A 78 -3.27 8.06 4.93
CA SER A 78 -4.26 7.92 3.85
C SER A 78 -3.62 7.86 2.46
N ALA A 79 -2.54 8.59 2.20
CA ALA A 79 -1.80 8.47 0.94
C ALA A 79 -1.20 7.06 0.77
N TYR A 80 -0.60 6.48 1.83
CA TYR A 80 -0.14 5.10 1.80
C TYR A 80 -1.27 4.09 1.60
N GLU A 81 -2.38 4.25 2.31
CA GLU A 81 -3.55 3.39 2.17
C GLU A 81 -4.16 3.47 0.76
N MET A 82 -4.16 4.63 0.11
CA MET A 82 -4.58 4.76 -1.30
C MET A 82 -3.61 4.00 -2.22
N MET A 83 -2.31 4.11 -1.99
CA MET A 83 -1.29 3.37 -2.74
C MET A 83 -1.50 1.86 -2.63
N LEU A 84 -1.60 1.38 -1.39
CA LEU A 84 -1.83 -0.01 -1.06
C LEU A 84 -3.20 -0.49 -1.55
N GLY A 85 -4.23 0.33 -1.44
CA GLY A 85 -5.58 0.04 -1.93
C GLY A 85 -5.57 -0.26 -3.43
N GLY A 86 -4.91 0.58 -4.23
CA GLY A 86 -4.73 0.33 -5.66
C GLY A 86 -3.99 -0.98 -5.98
N ALA A 87 -3.02 -1.38 -5.15
CA ALA A 87 -2.34 -2.68 -5.30
C ALA A 87 -3.21 -3.86 -4.86
N VAL A 88 -3.90 -3.72 -3.74
CA VAL A 88 -4.74 -4.75 -3.12
C VAL A 88 -5.90 -5.12 -4.03
N ILE A 89 -6.59 -4.14 -4.63
CA ILE A 89 -7.77 -4.41 -5.46
C ILE A 89 -7.43 -5.06 -6.80
N GLN A 90 -6.14 -5.22 -7.15
CA GLN A 90 -5.72 -6.01 -8.31
C GLN A 90 -5.82 -7.53 -8.04
N VAL A 91 -5.92 -7.94 -6.77
CA VAL A 91 -6.06 -9.33 -6.33
C VAL A 91 -7.54 -9.64 -6.07
N PRO A 92 -8.11 -10.72 -6.64
CA PRO A 92 -9.51 -11.05 -6.42
C PRO A 92 -9.81 -11.36 -4.95
N GLY A 93 -10.97 -10.92 -4.47
CA GLY A 93 -11.47 -11.23 -3.14
C GLY A 93 -12.48 -12.37 -3.08
N SER A 94 -13.36 -12.27 -2.08
CA SER A 94 -14.44 -13.23 -1.83
C SER A 94 -15.78 -12.86 -2.46
N GLY A 95 -15.90 -11.69 -3.10
CA GLY A 95 -17.13 -11.21 -3.74
C GLY A 95 -17.49 -11.98 -5.01
N GLN A 96 -18.76 -11.89 -5.40
CA GLN A 96 -19.33 -12.62 -6.54
C GLN A 96 -18.60 -12.30 -7.86
N PHE A 97 -18.28 -11.02 -8.08
CA PHE A 97 -17.69 -10.53 -9.33
C PHE A 97 -16.19 -10.27 -9.25
N ASP A 98 -15.56 -10.43 -8.08
CA ASP A 98 -14.17 -10.02 -7.85
C ASP A 98 -13.18 -10.68 -8.81
N ARG A 99 -13.39 -11.96 -9.14
CA ARG A 99 -12.56 -12.68 -10.12
C ARG A 99 -12.73 -12.16 -11.54
N GLU A 100 -13.96 -11.83 -11.92
CA GLU A 100 -14.26 -11.32 -13.25
C GLU A 100 -13.67 -9.91 -13.42
N TRP A 101 -13.87 -9.05 -12.44
CA TRP A 101 -13.34 -7.69 -12.44
C TRP A 101 -11.82 -7.67 -12.47
N THR A 102 -11.15 -8.41 -11.60
CA THR A 102 -9.68 -8.46 -11.57
C THR A 102 -9.06 -9.12 -12.80
N ALA A 103 -9.79 -9.98 -13.53
CA ALA A 103 -9.34 -10.48 -14.83
C ALA A 103 -9.42 -9.42 -15.95
N ASN A 104 -10.13 -8.31 -15.74
CA ASN A 104 -10.31 -7.26 -16.74
C ASN A 104 -9.08 -6.32 -16.80
N PRO A 105 -8.44 -6.13 -17.97
CA PRO A 105 -7.29 -5.23 -18.08
C PRO A 105 -7.58 -3.78 -17.70
N GLU A 106 -8.81 -3.30 -17.90
CA GLU A 106 -9.18 -1.92 -17.56
C GLU A 106 -9.32 -1.73 -16.06
N TRP A 107 -9.85 -2.73 -15.33
CA TRP A 107 -9.83 -2.75 -13.86
C TRP A 107 -8.40 -2.62 -13.35
N GLN A 108 -7.50 -3.44 -13.90
CA GLN A 108 -6.09 -3.45 -13.53
C GLN A 108 -5.41 -2.08 -13.78
N THR A 109 -5.76 -1.41 -14.86
CA THR A 109 -5.27 -0.06 -15.15
C THR A 109 -5.80 0.97 -14.15
N LEU A 110 -7.11 1.01 -13.92
CA LEU A 110 -7.73 1.94 -12.98
C LEU A 110 -7.21 1.73 -11.55
N ALA A 111 -6.96 0.48 -11.15
CA ALA A 111 -6.36 0.14 -9.87
C ALA A 111 -4.91 0.67 -9.72
N ARG A 112 -4.08 0.56 -10.77
CA ARG A 112 -2.73 1.16 -10.77
C ARG A 112 -2.76 2.68 -10.76
N ASP A 113 -3.77 3.28 -11.38
CA ASP A 113 -3.95 4.73 -11.35
C ASP A 113 -4.25 5.21 -9.92
N LEU A 114 -5.03 4.46 -9.11
CA LEU A 114 -5.17 4.76 -7.68
C LEU A 114 -3.83 4.73 -6.96
N THR A 115 -2.98 3.75 -7.25
CA THR A 115 -1.63 3.72 -6.68
C THR A 115 -0.81 4.95 -7.06
N THR A 116 -0.93 5.40 -8.31
CA THR A 116 -0.24 6.59 -8.82
C THR A 116 -0.76 7.88 -8.18
N ILE A 117 -2.08 7.99 -7.96
CA ILE A 117 -2.71 9.12 -7.29
C ILE A 117 -2.26 9.16 -5.82
N GLY A 118 -2.23 8.03 -5.13
CA GLY A 118 -1.71 7.92 -3.76
C GLY A 118 -0.25 8.37 -3.67
N ALA A 119 0.60 8.01 -4.64
CA ALA A 119 1.99 8.44 -4.66
C ALA A 119 2.15 9.97 -4.84
N GLN A 120 1.25 10.61 -5.59
CA GLN A 120 1.23 12.08 -5.71
C GLN A 120 0.77 12.74 -4.42
N ALA A 121 -0.27 12.21 -3.79
CA ALA A 121 -0.72 12.66 -2.48
C ALA A 121 0.38 12.52 -1.43
N LEU A 122 1.15 11.43 -1.47
CA LEU A 122 2.28 11.20 -0.58
C LEU A 122 3.35 12.28 -0.73
N ALA A 123 3.74 12.62 -1.95
CA ALA A 123 4.74 13.67 -2.18
C ALA A 123 4.28 15.03 -1.60
N LEU A 124 3.00 15.38 -1.75
CA LEU A 124 2.44 16.60 -1.19
C LEU A 124 2.33 16.57 0.35
N SER A 125 2.02 15.41 0.93
CA SER A 125 1.91 15.26 2.38
C SER A 125 3.27 15.26 3.08
N GLU A 126 4.29 14.64 2.50
CA GLU A 126 5.67 14.65 3.01
C GLU A 126 6.26 16.06 3.04
N SER A 127 5.94 16.88 2.04
CA SER A 127 6.33 18.29 2.02
C SER A 127 5.41 19.20 2.85
N LYS A 128 4.37 18.64 3.49
CA LYS A 128 3.31 19.39 4.19
C LYS A 128 2.74 20.54 3.36
N SER A 129 2.49 20.28 2.07
CA SER A 129 2.06 21.30 1.11
C SER A 129 0.71 21.89 1.49
N THR A 130 0.65 23.21 1.69
CA THR A 130 -0.61 23.95 1.88
C THR A 130 -1.21 24.48 0.57
N ASP A 131 -0.69 24.04 -0.57
CA ASP A 131 -1.20 24.42 -1.89
C ASP A 131 -2.50 23.66 -2.20
N VAL A 132 -3.62 24.32 -1.92
CA VAL A 132 -4.97 23.76 -2.10
C VAL A 132 -5.24 23.42 -3.58
N ASP A 133 -4.66 24.13 -4.54
CA ASP A 133 -4.92 23.88 -5.96
C ASP A 133 -4.22 22.61 -6.44
N GLU A 134 -3.01 22.32 -5.94
CA GLU A 134 -2.34 21.03 -6.17
C GLU A 134 -3.11 19.87 -5.54
N TRP A 135 -3.62 20.04 -4.31
CA TRP A 135 -4.49 19.05 -3.69
C TRP A 135 -5.81 18.85 -4.45
N ARG A 136 -6.39 19.92 -4.99
CA ARG A 136 -7.60 19.83 -5.82
C ARG A 136 -7.34 19.03 -7.08
N LYS A 137 -6.19 19.19 -7.75
CA LYS A 137 -5.83 18.37 -8.93
C LYS A 137 -5.73 16.88 -8.57
N VAL A 138 -5.17 16.54 -7.41
CA VAL A 138 -5.16 15.16 -6.91
C VAL A 138 -6.58 14.65 -6.69
N GLY A 139 -7.43 15.44 -6.02
CA GLY A 139 -8.84 15.14 -5.79
C GLY A 139 -9.63 14.93 -7.09
N ASP A 140 -9.48 15.82 -8.08
CA ASP A 140 -10.17 15.74 -9.37
C ASP A 140 -9.80 14.45 -10.12
N ARG A 141 -8.52 14.09 -10.12
CA ARG A 141 -8.06 12.82 -10.72
C ARG A 141 -8.62 11.60 -9.98
N LEU A 142 -8.68 11.66 -8.65
CA LEU A 142 -9.29 10.61 -7.85
C LEU A 142 -10.79 10.46 -8.19
N ILE A 143 -11.54 11.56 -8.27
CA ILE A 143 -12.95 11.56 -8.68
C ILE A 143 -13.10 10.94 -10.07
N GLN A 144 -12.29 11.36 -11.05
CA GLN A 144 -12.34 10.81 -12.40
C GLN A 144 -12.10 9.30 -12.42
N ASN A 145 -11.11 8.81 -11.66
CA ASN A 145 -10.83 7.39 -11.54
C ASN A 145 -12.00 6.62 -10.89
N CYS A 146 -12.53 7.12 -9.76
CA CYS A 146 -13.67 6.53 -9.07
C CYS A 146 -14.90 6.43 -9.99
N LEU A 147 -15.22 7.50 -10.71
CA LEU A 147 -16.35 7.54 -11.64
C LEU A 147 -16.16 6.58 -12.82
N ALA A 148 -14.96 6.54 -13.41
CA ALA A 148 -14.66 5.62 -14.51
C ALA A 148 -14.78 4.16 -14.07
N CYS A 149 -14.22 3.81 -12.90
CA CYS A 149 -14.31 2.46 -12.36
C CYS A 149 -15.75 2.07 -12.03
N HIS A 150 -16.49 2.93 -11.31
CA HIS A 150 -17.86 2.63 -10.92
C HIS A 150 -18.83 2.57 -12.11
N ALA A 151 -18.68 3.42 -13.12
CA ALA A 151 -19.52 3.37 -14.32
C ALA A 151 -19.42 2.02 -15.04
N LYS A 152 -18.25 1.38 -15.00
CA LYS A 152 -18.00 0.12 -15.71
C LYS A 152 -18.28 -1.13 -14.88
N PHE A 153 -17.85 -1.13 -13.62
CA PHE A 153 -17.84 -2.34 -12.79
C PHE A 153 -18.91 -2.32 -11.69
N LYS A 154 -19.55 -1.17 -11.44
CA LYS A 154 -20.55 -0.99 -10.40
C LYS A 154 -21.72 -0.07 -10.82
N PRO A 155 -22.40 -0.33 -11.94
CA PRO A 155 -23.44 0.57 -12.46
C PRO A 155 -24.72 0.62 -11.62
N GLU A 156 -24.94 -0.37 -10.75
CA GLU A 156 -26.12 -0.48 -9.87
C GLU A 156 -25.73 -0.29 -8.38
N ILE A 157 -26.55 0.47 -7.63
CA ILE A 157 -26.33 0.80 -6.21
C ILE A 157 -27.48 0.21 -5.38
N PRO A 158 -27.24 -0.40 -4.19
CA PRO A 158 -25.97 -0.67 -3.52
C PRO A 158 -25.48 -2.12 -3.73
N SER A 159 -24.16 -2.31 -3.81
CA SER A 159 -23.56 -3.65 -3.75
C SER A 159 -23.18 -4.02 -2.31
N ASP A 160 -23.54 -5.23 -1.90
CA ASP A 160 -23.12 -5.92 -0.66
C ASP A 160 -23.48 -5.27 0.68
N GLY A 161 -24.26 -4.18 0.72
CA GLY A 161 -24.79 -3.61 1.96
C GLY A 161 -23.74 -3.04 2.93
N VAL A 162 -22.48 -2.93 2.51
CA VAL A 162 -21.41 -2.27 3.27
C VAL A 162 -21.43 -0.79 2.91
N LEU A 163 -21.96 0.04 3.82
CA LEU A 163 -21.98 1.49 3.69
C LEU A 163 -21.09 2.11 4.76
N ARG A 164 -20.41 3.21 4.41
CA ARG A 164 -19.68 4.03 5.36
C ARG A 164 -20.50 5.26 5.76
N GLY A 165 -20.48 5.60 7.05
CA GLY A 165 -21.20 6.76 7.60
C GLY A 165 -20.48 8.11 7.47
N SER A 166 -19.57 8.29 6.50
CA SER A 166 -18.73 9.51 6.40
C SER A 166 -19.47 10.76 5.90
N THR A 167 -20.65 10.60 5.29
CA THR A 167 -21.40 11.70 4.66
C THR A 167 -21.99 12.71 5.65
N GLU A 168 -22.32 12.31 6.89
CA GLU A 168 -22.95 13.20 7.86
C GLU A 168 -21.98 14.30 8.34
N ARG A 169 -20.72 13.98 8.60
CA ARG A 169 -19.73 14.96 9.08
C ARG A 169 -19.45 16.04 8.04
N GLN A 170 -19.23 15.63 6.79
CA GLN A 170 -18.91 16.53 5.67
C GLN A 170 -20.07 17.47 5.35
N SER A 171 -21.30 16.96 5.32
CA SER A 171 -22.51 17.78 5.08
C SER A 171 -22.74 18.86 6.14
N ARG A 172 -22.15 18.71 7.34
CA ARG A 172 -22.23 19.67 8.44
C ARG A 172 -21.06 20.65 8.48
N GLY A 173 -20.13 20.59 7.52
CA GLY A 173 -18.96 21.47 7.45
C GLY A 173 -17.97 21.27 8.60
N ILE A 174 -17.99 20.11 9.24
CA ILE A 174 -17.09 19.79 10.36
C ILE A 174 -15.79 19.23 9.78
N SER A 175 -14.66 19.84 10.18
CA SER A 175 -13.32 19.42 9.75
C SER A 175 -13.09 17.93 10.03
N ILE A 176 -12.45 17.23 9.10
CA ILE A 176 -12.08 15.82 9.28
C ILE A 176 -10.97 15.67 10.32
N PHE A 177 -10.19 16.73 10.53
CA PHE A 177 -9.11 16.76 11.51
C PHE A 177 -9.62 17.10 12.93
N GLY A 178 -10.88 17.52 13.08
CA GLY A 178 -11.48 17.91 14.36
C GLY A 178 -11.84 16.73 15.27
N TYR A 179 -11.50 16.89 16.57
CA TYR A 179 -12.23 16.29 17.68
C TYR A 179 -13.38 17.21 18.09
#